data_AF-A0A2V5UM14-F1
#
_entry.id   AF-A0A2V5UM14-F1
#
_cell.length_a   1.000
_cell.length_b   1.000
_cell.length_c   1.000
_cell.angle_alpha   90.00
_cell.angle_beta   90.00
_cell.angle_gamma   90.00
#
_symmetry.space_group_name_H-M   'P 1'
#
loop_
_entity.id
_entity.type
_entity.pdbx_description
1 polymer ?
#
loop_
_entity_poly.entity_id
_entity_poly.type
_entity_poly.pdbx_seq_one_letter_code
_entity_poly.pdbx_strand_id
1 'polypeptide(L)'
;MKLIGLIFLGTLGGVALTLDGQVAAPPSVDLYSGQKQPEVTATPAPEPSGPDVPELSQLDEAFKRTTSLGKEGDERRLHLEWRQLKNRVVNDPEVRAAKATAQAARTDLEKRNLLRDYYNIYYQRMSALASSAEIKLALNALKTAHQNQANQPRVRPTPTPEGYTPTPAPTPAHKKKKHKK
;
A
#
# COMPACT_ATOMS: atom_id res chain seq x y z
N MET A 1 19.85 -13.32 7.91
CA MET A 1 18.64 -12.99 7.14
C MET A 1 18.05 -11.72 7.72
N LYS A 2 17.91 -10.66 6.90
CA LYS A 2 17.64 -9.29 7.33
C LYS A 2 16.16 -9.12 7.74
N LEU A 3 15.93 -8.50 8.89
CA LEU A 3 14.60 -8.21 9.46
C LEU A 3 13.86 -7.18 8.62
N ILE A 4 12.61 -7.48 8.25
CA ILE A 4 11.67 -6.53 7.66
C ILE A 4 10.84 -5.95 8.81
N GLY A 5 11.14 -4.69 9.15
CA GLY A 5 10.40 -3.92 10.14
C GLY A 5 9.04 -3.49 9.57
N LEU A 6 7.98 -3.81 10.30
CA LEU A 6 6.59 -3.46 9.96
C LEU A 6 6.01 -2.70 11.14
N ILE A 7 5.96 -1.37 11.03
CA ILE A 7 5.20 -0.52 11.95
C ILE A 7 4.66 0.67 11.15
N PHE A 8 3.35 0.69 10.89
CA PHE A 8 2.60 1.94 10.92
C PHE A 8 1.24 1.69 11.56
N LEU A 9 1.20 2.03 12.85
CA LEU A 9 0.02 2.19 13.68
C LEU A 9 -0.35 3.68 13.68
N GLY A 10 -1.60 4.01 13.42
CA GLY A 10 -2.07 5.40 13.43
C GLY A 10 -3.59 5.50 13.41
N THR A 11 -4.20 5.36 14.59
CA THR A 11 -5.55 5.84 14.89
C THR A 11 -5.54 7.35 15.09
N LEU A 12 -6.43 8.08 14.43
CA LEU A 12 -6.98 9.32 14.97
C LEU A 12 -8.38 9.57 14.40
N GLY A 13 -9.37 9.61 15.30
CA GLY A 13 -10.71 10.14 15.03
C GLY A 13 -10.77 11.64 15.27
N GLY A 14 -11.83 12.28 14.78
CA GLY A 14 -12.18 13.66 15.11
C GLY A 14 -12.78 14.42 13.93
N VAL A 15 -14.09 14.65 14.02
CA VAL A 15 -14.92 15.45 13.10
C VAL A 15 -14.62 16.95 13.29
N ALA A 16 -14.52 17.72 12.19
CA ALA A 16 -14.92 19.12 12.16
C ALA A 16 -15.33 19.56 10.74
N LEU A 17 -16.52 20.15 10.67
CA LEU A 17 -17.19 20.74 9.51
C LEU A 17 -16.73 22.21 9.31
N THR A 18 -16.85 22.70 8.07
CA THR A 18 -16.82 24.12 7.60
C THR A 18 -15.42 24.76 7.47
N LEU A 19 -15.09 25.66 6.53
CA LEU A 19 -15.84 26.56 5.64
C LEU A 19 -15.11 26.66 4.29
N ASP A 20 -15.85 26.82 3.20
CA ASP A 20 -15.33 27.27 1.90
C ASP A 20 -14.71 28.67 2.03
N GLY A 21 -13.51 28.82 1.51
CA GLY A 21 -12.85 30.11 1.30
C GLY A 21 -12.16 30.10 -0.04
N GLN A 22 -12.88 30.41 -1.12
CA GLN A 22 -12.26 30.69 -2.40
C GLN A 22 -11.54 32.04 -2.31
N VAL A 23 -10.22 32.00 -2.17
CA VAL A 23 -9.38 33.17 -2.45
C VAL A 23 -9.19 33.20 -3.96
N ALA A 24 -9.76 34.23 -4.58
CA ALA A 24 -9.60 34.54 -5.99
C ALA A 24 -8.11 34.53 -6.37
N ALA A 25 -7.75 33.72 -7.36
CA ALA A 25 -6.44 33.80 -7.99
C ALA A 25 -6.30 35.17 -8.67
N PRO A 26 -5.18 35.91 -8.50
CA PRO A 26 -4.95 37.13 -9.25
C PRO A 26 -4.96 36.84 -10.76
N PRO A 27 -5.40 37.79 -11.60
CA PRO A 27 -5.47 37.60 -13.04
C PRO A 27 -4.09 37.19 -13.58
N SER A 28 -4.12 36.22 -14.50
CA SER A 28 -2.97 35.71 -15.23
C SER A 28 -2.08 36.85 -15.72
N VAL A 29 -0.90 36.98 -15.12
CA VAL A 29 0.18 37.81 -15.64
C VAL A 29 0.66 37.12 -16.91
N ASP A 30 0.34 37.72 -18.06
CA ASP A 30 0.88 37.33 -19.35
C ASP A 30 2.38 37.67 -19.38
N LEU A 31 3.21 36.68 -19.06
CA LEU A 31 4.67 36.80 -19.06
C LEU A 31 5.27 36.88 -20.48
N TYR A 32 4.45 36.88 -21.53
CA TYR A 32 4.90 36.84 -22.92
C TYR A 32 4.51 38.06 -23.77
N SER A 33 3.92 39.10 -23.18
CA SER A 33 3.54 40.34 -23.89
C SER A 33 4.72 41.17 -24.46
N GLY A 34 5.96 40.68 -24.37
CA GLY A 34 7.16 41.44 -24.75
C GLY A 34 8.19 40.67 -25.57
N GLN A 35 7.93 39.44 -26.01
CA GLN A 35 8.92 38.70 -26.81
C GLN A 35 8.67 38.94 -28.30
N LYS A 36 9.33 39.97 -28.86
CA LYS A 36 9.53 40.07 -30.31
C LYS A 36 10.09 38.74 -30.79
N GLN A 37 9.34 38.08 -31.67
CA GLN A 37 9.77 36.92 -32.43
C GLN A 37 11.12 37.27 -33.07
N PRO A 38 12.23 36.57 -32.76
CA PRO A 38 13.44 36.76 -33.53
C PRO A 38 13.15 36.30 -34.95
N GLU A 39 13.32 37.22 -35.87
CA GLU A 39 13.33 37.00 -37.31
C GLU A 39 14.24 35.80 -37.59
N VAL A 40 13.66 34.70 -38.09
CA VAL A 40 14.40 33.50 -38.46
C VAL A 40 15.14 33.81 -39.75
N THR A 41 16.28 34.48 -39.63
CA THR A 41 17.28 34.51 -40.68
C THR A 41 17.77 33.07 -40.84
N ALA A 42 17.43 32.45 -41.98
CA ALA A 42 17.86 31.11 -42.33
C ALA A 42 19.39 31.01 -42.21
N THR A 43 19.84 30.34 -41.15
CA THR A 43 21.25 29.98 -40.97
C THR A 43 21.52 28.74 -41.84
N PRO A 44 22.61 28.70 -42.63
CA PRO A 44 22.90 27.55 -43.48
C PRO A 44 23.10 26.29 -42.64
N ALA A 45 22.57 25.18 -43.14
CA ALA A 45 22.56 23.88 -42.48
C ALA A 45 23.96 23.47 -42.00
N PRO A 46 24.12 22.98 -40.75
CA PRO A 46 25.37 22.39 -40.31
C PRO A 46 25.55 21.01 -40.93
N GLU A 47 26.75 20.74 -41.42
CA GLU A 47 27.19 19.47 -42.02
C GLU A 47 27.02 18.29 -41.06
N PRO A 48 26.75 17.06 -41.57
CA PRO A 48 26.51 15.89 -40.74
C PRO A 48 27.85 15.30 -40.30
N SER A 49 28.33 15.69 -39.12
CA SER A 49 29.52 15.09 -38.52
C SER A 49 29.40 15.06 -37.00
N GLY A 50 28.72 14.03 -36.49
CA GLY A 50 28.59 13.71 -35.06
C GLY A 50 27.85 12.38 -34.87
N PRO A 51 28.13 11.61 -33.80
CA PRO A 51 27.59 10.26 -33.61
C PRO A 51 26.07 10.27 -33.61
N ASP A 52 25.45 9.30 -34.30
CA ASP A 52 23.99 9.11 -34.44
C ASP A 52 23.25 9.44 -33.13
N VAL A 53 22.72 10.66 -33.05
CA VAL A 53 21.86 11.06 -31.93
C VAL A 53 20.49 10.45 -32.23
N PRO A 54 19.98 9.55 -31.39
CA PRO A 54 18.72 8.88 -31.66
C PRO A 54 17.59 9.90 -31.77
N GLU A 55 16.72 9.71 -32.75
CA GLU A 55 15.56 10.56 -32.95
C GLU A 55 14.63 10.52 -31.73
N LEU A 56 13.93 11.63 -31.45
CA LEU A 56 13.00 11.74 -30.32
C LEU A 56 11.99 10.59 -30.24
N SER A 57 11.54 10.08 -31.39
CA SER A 57 10.64 8.92 -31.48
C SER A 57 11.29 7.62 -30.98
N GLN A 58 12.57 7.41 -31.26
CA GLN A 58 13.32 6.24 -30.78
C GLN A 58 13.51 6.31 -29.26
N LEU A 59 13.71 7.51 -28.72
CA LEU A 59 13.77 7.75 -27.28
C LEU A 59 12.42 7.50 -26.61
N ASP A 60 11.32 8.01 -27.18
CA ASP A 60 9.97 7.75 -26.65
C ASP A 60 9.63 6.25 -26.65
N GLU A 61 9.99 5.51 -27.71
CA GLU A 61 9.85 4.06 -27.72
C GLU A 61 10.73 3.35 -26.69
N ALA A 62 11.97 3.80 -26.49
CA ALA A 62 12.87 3.25 -25.48
C ALA A 62 12.29 3.45 -24.06
N PHE A 63 11.74 4.64 -23.77
CA PHE A 63 11.08 4.93 -22.49
C PHE A 63 9.78 4.12 -22.30
N LYS A 64 9.02 3.87 -23.37
CA LYS A 64 7.86 2.96 -23.33
C LYS A 64 8.27 1.52 -23.02
N ARG A 65 9.40 1.05 -23.57
CA ARG A 65 9.94 -0.28 -23.25
C ARG A 65 10.32 -0.40 -21.77
N THR A 66 10.77 0.69 -21.14
CA THR A 66 11.02 0.77 -19.68
C THR A 66 9.77 1.24 -18.91
N THR A 67 8.60 0.65 -19.15
CA THR A 67 7.32 1.03 -18.50
C THR A 67 7.36 1.04 -16.95
N SER A 68 8.35 0.38 -16.35
CA SER A 68 8.66 0.43 -14.92
C SER A 68 9.27 1.80 -14.56
N LEU A 69 8.67 2.58 -13.66
CA LEU A 69 9.26 3.83 -13.14
C LEU A 69 10.37 3.57 -12.10
N GLY A 70 10.94 2.37 -12.10
CA GLY A 70 11.77 1.85 -11.02
C GLY A 70 10.92 1.29 -9.88
N LYS A 71 11.58 0.55 -8.99
CA LYS A 71 10.96 -0.23 -7.92
C LYS A 71 9.94 0.57 -7.09
N GLU A 72 10.32 1.77 -6.65
CA GLU A 72 9.47 2.63 -5.82
C GLU A 72 8.25 3.16 -6.58
N GLY A 73 8.41 3.48 -7.87
CA GLY A 73 7.33 3.95 -8.73
C GLY A 73 6.27 2.87 -8.95
N ASP A 74 6.71 1.63 -9.17
CA ASP A 74 5.82 0.49 -9.39
C ASP A 74 5.13 0.06 -8.09
N GLU A 75 5.85 0.04 -6.96
CA GLU A 75 5.25 -0.17 -5.63
C GLU A 75 4.18 0.89 -5.33
N ARG A 76 4.43 2.16 -5.67
CA ARG A 76 3.45 3.23 -5.49
C ARG A 76 2.22 3.05 -6.38
N ARG A 77 2.39 2.64 -7.63
CA ARG A 77 1.28 2.32 -8.54
C ARG A 77 0.41 1.18 -7.99
N LEU A 78 1.04 0.08 -7.56
CA LEU A 78 0.34 -1.05 -6.93
C LEU A 78 -0.42 -0.62 -5.68
N HIS A 79 0.19 0.21 -4.83
CA HIS A 79 -0.45 0.71 -3.62
C HIS A 79 -1.67 1.60 -3.91
N LEU A 80 -1.60 2.45 -4.94
CA LEU A 80 -2.73 3.27 -5.38
C LEU A 80 -3.88 2.41 -5.91
N GLU A 81 -3.59 1.45 -6.79
CA GLU A 81 -4.58 0.51 -7.31
C GLU A 81 -5.24 -0.27 -6.16
N TRP A 82 -4.43 -0.82 -5.25
CA TRP A 82 -4.93 -1.51 -4.06
C TRP A 82 -5.85 -0.64 -3.20
N ARG A 83 -5.49 0.62 -2.96
CA ARG A 83 -6.32 1.56 -2.20
C ARG A 83 -7.66 1.82 -2.89
N GLN A 84 -7.64 2.01 -4.20
CA GLN A 84 -8.87 2.22 -4.99
C GLN A 84 -9.77 0.98 -4.94
N LEU A 85 -9.19 -0.21 -5.13
CA LEU A 85 -9.90 -1.48 -5.04
C LEU A 85 -10.53 -1.67 -3.66
N LYS A 86 -9.77 -1.41 -2.59
CA LYS A 86 -10.28 -1.46 -1.21
C LYS A 86 -11.50 -0.55 -1.02
N ASN A 87 -11.42 0.70 -1.47
CA ASN A 87 -12.51 1.67 -1.30
C ASN A 87 -13.79 1.23 -2.01
N ARG A 88 -13.68 0.51 -3.14
CA ARG A 88 -14.83 -0.06 -3.85
C ARG A 88 -15.40 -1.27 -3.11
N VAL A 89 -14.55 -2.23 -2.76
CA VAL A 89 -14.95 -3.52 -2.17
C VAL A 89 -15.48 -3.37 -0.74
N VAL A 90 -15.00 -2.40 0.04
CA VAL A 90 -15.47 -2.16 1.42
C VAL A 90 -16.97 -1.84 1.48
N ASN A 91 -17.52 -1.26 0.43
CA ASN A 91 -18.94 -0.90 0.35
C ASN A 91 -19.82 -2.01 -0.23
N ASP A 92 -19.24 -3.12 -0.70
CA ASP A 92 -19.97 -4.25 -1.25
C ASP A 92 -20.88 -4.89 -0.16
N PRO A 93 -22.17 -5.10 -0.44
CA PRO A 93 -23.11 -5.63 0.55
C PRO A 93 -22.72 -7.03 1.05
N GLU A 94 -22.20 -7.90 0.18
CA GLU A 94 -21.82 -9.26 0.56
C GLU A 94 -20.60 -9.27 1.49
N VAL A 95 -19.63 -8.42 1.17
CA VAL A 95 -18.42 -8.25 1.99
C VAL A 95 -18.79 -7.73 3.38
N ARG A 96 -19.68 -6.74 3.44
CA ARG A 96 -20.18 -6.17 4.70
C ARG A 96 -20.96 -7.20 5.51
N ALA A 97 -21.85 -7.95 4.86
CA ALA A 97 -22.62 -9.02 5.50
C ALA A 97 -21.70 -10.09 6.08
N ALA A 98 -20.76 -10.63 5.28
CA ALA A 98 -19.82 -11.64 5.74
C ALA A 98 -18.96 -11.14 6.92
N LYS A 99 -18.52 -9.88 6.89
CA LYS A 99 -17.79 -9.26 8.00
C LYS A 99 -18.64 -9.17 9.26
N ALA A 100 -19.90 -8.74 9.14
CA ALA A 100 -20.82 -8.63 10.26
C ALA A 100 -21.12 -10.01 10.87
N THR A 101 -21.36 -11.03 10.04
CA THR A 101 -21.56 -12.42 10.50
C THR A 101 -20.34 -12.93 11.25
N ALA A 102 -19.13 -12.69 10.73
CA ALA A 102 -17.89 -13.07 11.43
C ALA A 102 -17.72 -12.34 12.77
N GLN A 103 -18.18 -11.10 12.89
CA GLN A 103 -18.14 -10.34 14.15
C GLN A 103 -19.20 -10.79 15.15
N ALA A 104 -20.35 -11.26 14.68
CA ALA A 104 -21.45 -11.77 15.52
C ALA A 104 -21.25 -13.21 16.01
N ALA A 105 -20.19 -13.89 15.56
CA ALA A 105 -19.87 -15.25 15.95
C ALA A 105 -19.78 -15.42 17.48
N ARG A 106 -20.39 -16.49 18.00
CA ARG A 106 -20.46 -16.72 19.46
C ARG A 106 -19.21 -17.39 20.01
N THR A 107 -18.49 -18.11 19.16
CA THR A 107 -17.29 -18.85 19.55
C THR A 107 -16.08 -18.44 18.70
N ASP A 108 -14.88 -18.59 19.25
CA ASP A 108 -13.65 -18.28 18.51
C ASP A 108 -13.46 -19.20 17.29
N LEU A 109 -13.83 -20.49 17.41
CA LEU A 109 -13.74 -21.44 16.29
C LEU A 109 -14.65 -21.01 15.13
N GLU A 110 -15.90 -20.69 15.44
CA GLU A 110 -16.87 -20.18 14.46
C GLU A 110 -16.37 -18.87 13.84
N LYS A 111 -15.90 -17.93 14.66
CA LYS A 111 -15.33 -16.66 14.20
C LYS A 111 -14.21 -16.85 13.19
N ARG A 112 -13.27 -17.77 13.45
CA ARG A 112 -12.16 -18.05 12.52
C ARG A 112 -12.64 -18.63 11.20
N ASN A 113 -13.63 -19.54 11.23
CA ASN A 113 -14.20 -20.10 10.00
C ASN A 113 -14.90 -19.00 9.18
N LEU A 114 -15.74 -18.19 9.82
CA LEU A 114 -16.41 -17.07 9.18
C LEU A 114 -15.44 -15.99 8.69
N LEU A 115 -14.32 -15.77 9.38
CA LEU A 115 -13.25 -14.88 8.92
C LEU A 115 -12.58 -15.41 7.64
N ARG A 116 -12.36 -16.73 7.53
CA ARG A 116 -11.84 -17.32 6.28
C ARG A 116 -12.80 -17.09 5.12
N ASP A 117 -14.10 -17.25 5.35
CA ASP A 117 -15.14 -17.00 4.35
C ASP A 117 -15.21 -15.52 3.97
N TYR A 118 -15.16 -14.63 4.96
CA TYR A 118 -15.06 -13.18 4.72
C TYR A 118 -13.85 -12.84 3.84
N TYR A 119 -12.65 -13.36 4.14
CA TYR A 119 -11.47 -13.10 3.33
C TYR A 119 -11.58 -13.71 1.93
N ASN A 120 -12.21 -14.88 1.77
CA ASN A 120 -12.48 -15.46 0.45
C ASN A 120 -13.32 -14.50 -0.39
N ILE A 121 -14.45 -14.04 0.12
CA ILE A 121 -15.36 -13.11 -0.58
C ILE A 121 -14.66 -11.78 -0.85
N TYR A 122 -14.01 -11.20 0.17
CA TYR A 122 -13.32 -9.91 0.07
C TYR A 122 -12.26 -9.89 -1.05
N TYR A 123 -11.37 -10.89 -1.07
CA TYR A 123 -10.32 -10.96 -2.08
C TYR A 123 -10.84 -11.43 -3.45
N GLN A 124 -11.89 -12.25 -3.50
CA GLN A 124 -12.54 -12.61 -4.76
C GLN A 124 -13.13 -11.37 -5.45
N ARG A 125 -13.91 -10.56 -4.71
CA ARG A 125 -14.46 -9.30 -5.22
C ARG A 125 -13.36 -8.32 -5.65
N MET A 126 -12.29 -8.22 -4.86
CA MET A 126 -11.13 -7.40 -5.20
C MET A 126 -10.41 -7.86 -6.47
N SER A 127 -10.22 -9.18 -6.62
CA SER A 127 -9.57 -9.77 -7.79
C SER A 127 -10.42 -9.70 -9.07
N ALA A 128 -11.74 -9.69 -8.94
CA ALA A 128 -12.66 -9.52 -10.07
C ALA A 128 -12.60 -8.09 -10.65
N LEU A 129 -12.36 -7.09 -9.78
CA LEU A 129 -12.21 -5.68 -10.18
C LEU A 129 -10.80 -5.30 -10.60
N ALA A 130 -9.82 -6.16 -10.30
CA ALA A 130 -8.42 -5.93 -10.63
C ALA A 130 -8.16 -6.07 -12.13
N SER A 131 -7.46 -5.08 -12.69
CA SER A 131 -7.12 -5.04 -14.12
C SER A 131 -5.84 -5.80 -14.43
N SER A 132 -4.82 -5.64 -13.58
CA SER A 132 -3.48 -6.19 -13.80
C SER A 132 -3.31 -7.62 -13.25
N ALA A 133 -2.42 -8.40 -13.84
CA ALA A 133 -2.07 -9.72 -13.31
C ALA A 133 -1.23 -9.62 -12.02
N GLU A 134 -0.36 -8.61 -11.94
CA GLU A 134 0.49 -8.34 -10.78
C GLU A 134 -0.33 -8.07 -9.51
N ILE A 135 -1.36 -7.21 -9.60
CA ILE A 135 -2.21 -6.94 -8.45
C ILE A 135 -2.98 -8.20 -8.03
N LYS A 136 -3.47 -9.02 -8.99
CA LYS A 136 -4.16 -10.28 -8.66
C LYS A 136 -3.26 -11.24 -7.89
N LEU A 137 -1.98 -11.32 -8.27
CA LEU A 137 -0.99 -12.12 -7.56
C LEU A 137 -0.72 -11.57 -6.15
N ALA A 138 -0.54 -10.25 -6.03
CA ALA A 138 -0.36 -9.59 -4.73
C ALA A 138 -1.58 -9.79 -3.80
N LEU A 139 -2.79 -9.71 -4.36
CA LEU A 139 -4.03 -9.96 -3.62
C LEU A 139 -4.14 -11.41 -3.13
N ASN A 140 -3.70 -12.39 -3.94
CA ASN A 140 -3.68 -13.78 -3.52
C ASN A 140 -2.67 -14.03 -2.39
N ALA A 141 -1.50 -13.38 -2.44
CA ALA A 141 -0.52 -13.44 -1.36
C ALA A 141 -1.09 -12.83 -0.06
N LEU A 142 -1.76 -11.67 -0.14
CA LEU A 142 -2.42 -11.03 1.00
C LEU A 142 -3.56 -11.89 1.57
N LYS A 143 -4.38 -12.51 0.71
CA LYS A 143 -5.41 -13.47 1.11
C LYS A 143 -4.81 -14.59 1.94
N THR A 144 -3.76 -15.22 1.42
CA THR A 144 -3.06 -16.32 2.08
C THR A 144 -2.51 -15.89 3.44
N ALA A 145 -1.89 -14.70 3.51
CA ALA A 145 -1.38 -14.15 4.77
C ALA A 145 -2.47 -13.96 5.83
N HIS A 146 -3.62 -13.38 5.46
CA HIS A 146 -4.75 -13.20 6.38
C HIS A 146 -5.37 -14.52 6.82
N GLN A 147 -5.50 -15.49 5.91
CA GLN A 147 -6.01 -16.82 6.26
C GLN A 147 -5.06 -17.56 7.20
N ASN A 148 -3.75 -17.38 7.02
CA ASN A 148 -2.73 -17.93 7.93
C ASN A 148 -2.82 -17.31 9.33
N GLN A 149 -3.11 -16.01 9.45
CA GLN A 149 -3.35 -15.38 10.75
C GLN A 149 -4.61 -15.92 11.45
N ALA A 150 -5.61 -16.35 10.70
CA ALA A 150 -6.80 -17.01 11.25
C ALA A 150 -6.54 -18.46 11.70
N ASN A 151 -5.38 -19.03 11.37
CA ASN A 151 -4.98 -20.35 11.85
C ASN A 151 -4.40 -20.21 13.26
N GLN A 152 -5.03 -20.85 14.25
CA GLN A 152 -4.41 -21.02 15.57
C GLN A 152 -3.58 -22.31 15.57
N PRO A 153 -2.24 -22.23 15.58
CA PRO A 153 -1.40 -23.44 15.52
C PRO A 153 -1.46 -24.28 16.81
N ARG A 154 -1.83 -23.69 17.95
CA ARG A 154 -1.90 -24.38 19.25
C ARG A 154 -3.13 -23.96 20.04
N VAL A 155 -4.14 -24.83 20.05
CA VAL A 155 -5.36 -24.67 20.86
C VAL A 155 -5.17 -25.25 22.28
N ARG A 156 -4.13 -26.07 22.49
CA ARG A 156 -3.79 -26.64 23.79
C ARG A 156 -2.27 -26.54 24.02
N PRO A 157 -1.83 -26.29 25.27
CA PRO A 157 -0.44 -26.54 25.63
C PRO A 157 -0.12 -28.02 25.37
N THR A 158 1.08 -28.28 24.81
CA THR A 158 1.65 -29.63 24.80
C THR A 158 1.58 -30.17 26.23
N PRO A 159 1.13 -31.43 26.45
CA PRO A 159 1.15 -32.01 27.78
C PRO A 159 2.56 -31.89 28.33
N THR A 160 2.70 -31.14 29.43
CA THR A 160 3.94 -31.07 30.19
C THR A 160 4.28 -32.50 30.60
N PRO A 161 5.48 -33.02 30.27
CA PRO A 161 5.89 -34.32 30.77
C PRO A 161 5.76 -34.35 32.30
N GLU A 162 5.18 -35.43 32.82
CA GLU A 162 5.11 -35.70 34.27
C GLU A 162 6.49 -35.44 34.90
N GLY A 163 6.61 -34.43 35.78
CA GLY A 163 7.86 -34.06 36.46
C GLY A 163 8.52 -32.74 36.02
N TYR A 164 7.97 -32.00 35.05
CA TYR A 164 8.53 -30.69 34.66
C TYR A 164 7.86 -29.54 35.43
N THR A 165 8.48 -29.07 36.52
CA THR A 165 8.15 -27.78 37.15
C THR A 165 8.92 -26.66 36.44
N PRO A 166 8.26 -25.68 35.80
CA PRO A 166 8.96 -24.53 35.24
C PRO A 166 9.56 -23.72 36.40
N THR A 167 10.89 -23.63 36.46
CA THR A 167 11.59 -22.74 37.38
C THR A 167 11.10 -21.30 37.14
N PRO A 168 10.62 -20.58 38.17
CA PRO A 168 10.21 -19.19 38.01
C PRO A 168 11.41 -18.36 37.55
N ALA A 169 11.23 -17.58 36.48
CA ALA A 169 12.26 -16.68 35.99
C ALA A 169 12.64 -15.67 37.09
N PRO A 170 13.93 -15.38 37.31
CA PRO A 170 14.36 -14.44 38.34
C PRO A 170 13.77 -13.06 38.06
N THR A 171 13.09 -12.49 39.05
CA THR A 171 12.54 -11.13 39.02
C THR A 171 13.66 -10.14 38.67
N PRO A 172 13.50 -9.29 37.63
CA PRO A 172 14.52 -8.31 37.29
C PRO A 172 14.66 -7.30 38.44
N ALA A 173 15.85 -7.26 39.04
CA ALA A 173 16.16 -6.32 40.10
C ALA A 173 15.96 -4.87 39.61
N HIS A 174 15.15 -4.09 40.35
CA HIS A 174 14.98 -2.67 40.12
C HIS A 174 16.35 -1.96 40.22
N LYS A 175 16.90 -1.53 39.08
CA LYS A 175 18.04 -0.61 39.06
C LYS A 175 17.60 0.73 39.65
N LYS A 176 18.05 1.04 40.87
CA LYS A 176 17.92 2.37 41.47
C LYS A 176 18.59 3.38 40.54
N LYS A 177 17.82 4.34 40.03
CA LYS A 177 18.35 5.48 39.28
C LYS A 177 19.21 6.31 40.22
N LYS A 178 20.52 6.42 39.94
CA LYS A 178 21.39 7.39 40.62
C LYS A 178 21.00 8.77 40.12
N HIS A 179 20.46 9.61 41.02
CA HIS A 179 20.36 11.04 40.77
C HIS A 179 21.76 11.62 40.70
N LYS A 180 22.09 12.20 39.54
CA LYS A 180 23.33 12.96 39.34
C LYS A 180 23.07 14.34 39.98
N LYS A 181 23.88 14.68 40.98
CA LYS A 181 24.00 16.05 41.48
C LYS A 181 24.78 16.90 40.48
#